data_AF-A0A7Y9SL14-F1
#
_entry.id   AF-A0A7Y9SL14-F1
#
_cell.length_a   1.000
_cell.length_b   1.000
_cell.length_c   1.000
_cell.angle_alpha   90.00
_cell.angle_beta   90.00
_cell.angle_gamma   90.00
#
_symmetry.space_group_name_H-M   'P 1'
#
loop_
_entity.id
_entity.type
_entity.pdbx_description
1 polymer ?
#
loop_
_entity_poly.entity_id
_entity_poly.type
_entity_poly.pdbx_seq_one_letter_code
_entity_poly.pdbx_strand_id
1 'polypeptide(L)'
;MHDIGRWTVALSTLIGLGLALGLNPALYGATADMLARNTQVPARMAWMVGGLATGATILLVALQSFNPTNLVAAAEREADALALSRTIDLIAAGVFLAAAIAVVIWRLRVPRRAASARPARARAHPGSYFWLGLSCSIVGFTTLPIMYTTGRVTAGLSDEVVPRILAYAVFLLALIAPFVMLAGLWSRLPGTAAFVSRTYDRLIHLDYRWTYAAVLAVAGIVCLGFGLLAGQ
;
A
#
# COMPACT_ATOMS: atom_id res chain seq x y z
N MET A 1 8.26 24.55 27.50
CA MET A 1 7.33 24.77 26.36
C MET A 1 7.92 24.32 25.03
N HIS A 2 9.21 24.51 24.78
CA HIS A 2 9.89 24.05 23.54
C HIS A 2 9.85 22.52 23.32
N ASP A 3 9.94 21.72 24.38
CA ASP A 3 9.89 20.25 24.25
C ASP A 3 8.48 19.75 23.89
N ILE A 4 7.44 20.29 24.51
CA ILE A 4 6.05 19.88 24.24
C ILE A 4 5.70 20.15 22.77
N GLY A 5 6.06 21.33 22.24
CA GLY A 5 5.83 21.66 20.83
C GLY A 5 6.55 20.70 19.87
N ARG A 6 7.80 20.35 20.17
CA ARG A 6 8.58 19.37 19.38
C ARG A 6 7.90 18.00 19.37
N TRP A 7 7.45 17.54 20.53
CA TRP A 7 6.73 16.27 20.68
C TRP A 7 5.40 16.27 19.93
N THR A 8 4.61 17.33 20.03
CA THR A 8 3.33 17.43 19.31
C THR A 8 3.52 17.38 17.80
N VAL A 9 4.48 18.14 17.27
CA VAL A 9 4.79 18.13 15.82
C VAL A 9 5.25 16.75 15.38
N ALA A 10 6.23 16.16 16.07
CA ALA A 10 6.75 14.85 15.70
C ALA A 10 5.67 13.75 15.74
N LEU A 11 4.84 13.71 16.78
CA LEU A 11 3.73 12.75 16.89
C LEU A 11 2.70 12.96 15.78
N SER A 12 2.34 14.21 15.46
CA SER A 12 1.42 14.51 14.35
C SER A 12 1.97 14.05 13.00
N THR A 13 3.27 14.26 12.75
CA THR A 13 3.96 13.77 11.55
C THR A 13 3.97 12.25 11.49
N LEU A 14 4.27 11.58 12.61
CA LEU A 14 4.26 10.12 12.69
C LEU A 14 2.87 9.52 12.45
N ILE A 15 1.82 10.18 12.93
CA ILE A 15 0.45 9.78 12.64
C ILE A 15 0.17 9.91 11.14
N GLY A 16 0.53 11.05 10.53
CA GLY A 16 0.35 11.28 9.10
C GLY A 16 1.09 10.26 8.23
N LEU A 17 2.36 9.99 8.56
CA LEU A 17 3.20 8.99 7.90
C LEU A 17 2.63 7.57 8.04
N GLY A 18 2.20 7.19 9.25
CA GLY A 18 1.57 5.90 9.51
C GLY A 18 0.29 5.71 8.72
N LEU A 19 -0.58 6.73 8.70
CA LEU A 19 -1.81 6.71 7.90
C LEU A 19 -1.52 6.63 6.40
N ALA A 20 -0.55 7.41 5.90
CA ALA A 20 -0.18 7.39 4.48
C ALA A 20 0.30 6.00 4.04
N LEU A 21 1.11 5.33 4.86
CA LEU A 21 1.56 3.97 4.58
C LEU A 21 0.43 2.94 4.75
N GLY A 22 -0.48 3.16 5.70
CA GLY A 22 -1.66 2.32 5.94
C GLY A 22 -2.71 2.43 4.84
N LEU A 23 -2.68 3.50 4.03
CA LEU A 23 -3.56 3.71 2.88
C LEU A 23 -3.15 2.89 1.63
N ASN A 24 -2.72 1.64 1.80
CA ASN A 24 -2.27 0.78 0.70
C ASN A 24 -3.44 0.06 0.01
N PRO A 25 -3.73 0.32 -1.29
CA PRO A 25 -4.87 -0.27 -2.02
C PRO A 25 -4.91 -1.80 -1.98
N ALA A 26 -3.76 -2.47 -1.98
CA ALA A 26 -3.67 -3.92 -1.94
C ALA A 26 -4.22 -4.50 -0.62
N LEU A 27 -3.92 -3.82 0.50
CA LEU A 27 -4.39 -4.23 1.82
C LEU A 27 -5.88 -3.94 2.00
N TYR A 28 -6.41 -2.87 1.40
CA TYR A 28 -7.86 -2.62 1.38
C TYR A 28 -8.61 -3.67 0.56
N GLY A 29 -8.09 -4.05 -0.61
CA GLY A 29 -8.69 -5.11 -1.42
C GLY A 29 -8.74 -6.45 -0.67
N ALA A 30 -7.64 -6.81 0.00
CA ALA A 30 -7.58 -8.02 0.81
C ALA A 30 -8.47 -7.97 2.06
N THR A 31 -8.56 -6.80 2.71
CA THR A 31 -9.46 -6.58 3.84
C THR A 31 -10.92 -6.67 3.42
N ALA A 32 -11.29 -6.07 2.29
CA ALA A 32 -12.63 -6.14 1.73
C ALA A 32 -13.02 -7.59 1.37
N ASP A 33 -12.14 -8.35 0.71
CA ASP A 33 -12.38 -9.77 0.42
C ASP A 33 -12.53 -10.60 1.69
N MET A 34 -11.70 -10.34 2.71
CA MET A 34 -11.77 -11.02 4.01
C MET A 34 -13.07 -10.73 4.75
N LEU A 35 -13.51 -9.47 4.74
CA LEU A 35 -14.77 -9.02 5.32
C LEU A 35 -15.99 -9.55 4.55
N ALA A 36 -15.90 -9.63 3.22
CA ALA A 36 -16.96 -10.15 2.37
C ALA A 36 -17.21 -11.64 2.60
N ARG A 37 -16.15 -12.42 2.81
CA ARG A 37 -16.22 -13.87 3.06
C ARG A 37 -16.55 -14.24 4.51
N ASN A 38 -16.65 -13.26 5.40
CA ASN A 38 -17.06 -13.34 6.81
C ASN A 38 -16.53 -14.57 7.60
N THR A 39 -15.32 -15.03 7.33
CA THR A 39 -14.74 -16.24 7.95
C THR A 39 -13.44 -15.88 8.65
N GLN A 40 -13.41 -16.04 9.98
CA GLN A 40 -12.23 -15.81 10.83
C GLN A 40 -11.58 -14.41 10.65
N VAL A 41 -12.41 -13.39 10.43
CA VAL A 41 -11.99 -11.98 10.27
C VAL A 41 -10.96 -11.52 11.32
N PRO A 42 -11.16 -11.74 12.64
CA PRO A 42 -10.20 -11.23 13.63
C PRO A 42 -8.83 -11.90 13.54
N ALA A 43 -8.78 -13.22 13.32
CA ALA A 43 -7.52 -13.96 13.24
C ALA A 43 -6.72 -13.59 11.99
N ARG A 44 -7.38 -13.48 10.83
CA ARG A 44 -6.73 -13.10 9.58
C ARG A 44 -6.29 -11.63 9.58
N MET A 45 -7.11 -10.75 10.17
CA MET A 45 -6.74 -9.35 10.39
C MET A 45 -5.51 -9.23 11.29
N ALA A 46 -5.47 -9.97 12.39
CA ALA A 46 -4.33 -9.97 13.30
C ALA A 46 -3.04 -10.44 12.61
N TRP A 47 -3.10 -11.49 11.78
CA TRP A 47 -1.96 -11.92 10.98
C TRP A 47 -1.51 -10.86 9.96
N MET A 48 -2.45 -10.22 9.27
CA MET A 48 -2.12 -9.14 8.31
C MET A 48 -1.46 -7.95 8.98
N VAL A 49 -2.06 -7.47 10.07
CA VAL A 49 -1.56 -6.37 10.90
C VAL A 49 -0.19 -6.72 11.49
N GLY A 50 -0.03 -7.94 11.98
CA GLY A 50 1.25 -8.44 12.49
C GLY A 50 2.34 -8.47 11.41
N GLY A 51 2.01 -8.92 10.19
CA GLY A 51 2.92 -8.87 9.04
C GLY A 51 3.31 -7.44 8.67
N LEU A 52 2.33 -6.53 8.64
CA LEU A 52 2.53 -5.12 8.32
C LEU A 52 3.48 -4.45 9.33
N ALA A 53 3.21 -4.61 10.62
CA ALA A 53 4.05 -4.09 11.70
C ALA A 53 5.46 -4.70 11.70
N THR A 54 5.56 -5.99 11.42
CA THR A 54 6.84 -6.70 11.33
C THR A 54 7.68 -6.18 10.16
N GLY A 55 7.08 -6.07 8.97
CA GLY A 55 7.76 -5.55 7.79
C GLY A 55 8.22 -4.09 7.97
N ALA A 56 7.39 -3.25 8.58
CA ALA A 56 7.75 -1.86 8.88
C ALA A 56 8.94 -1.81 9.86
N THR A 57 8.92 -2.66 10.88
CA THR A 57 9.99 -2.71 11.89
C THR A 57 11.29 -3.25 11.30
N ILE A 58 11.25 -4.28 10.46
CA ILE A 58 12.41 -4.78 9.72
C ILE A 58 13.00 -3.65 8.86
N LEU A 59 12.15 -2.93 8.13
CA LEU A 59 12.60 -1.85 7.26
C LEU A 59 13.20 -0.69 8.06
N LEU A 60 12.61 -0.34 9.20
CA LEU A 60 13.16 0.66 10.11
C LEU A 60 14.56 0.26 10.61
N VAL A 61 14.71 -0.97 11.11
CA VAL A 61 15.99 -1.46 11.64
C VAL A 61 17.03 -1.54 10.54
N ALA A 62 16.66 -1.99 9.35
CA ALA A 62 17.54 -1.99 8.18
C ALA A 62 18.03 -0.58 7.86
N LEU A 63 17.12 0.40 7.76
CA LEU A 63 17.47 1.80 7.48
C LEU A 63 18.25 2.50 8.60
N GLN A 64 18.16 2.02 9.84
CA GLN A 64 18.99 2.49 10.94
C GLN A 64 20.39 1.86 10.93
N SER A 65 20.51 0.61 10.46
CA SER A 65 21.77 -0.13 10.43
C SER A 65 22.65 0.27 9.24
N PHE A 66 22.03 0.53 8.09
CA PHE A 66 22.69 1.07 6.91
C PHE A 66 22.58 2.58 6.95
N ASN A 67 23.69 3.32 7.01
CA ASN A 67 23.70 4.77 7.00
C ASN A 67 23.31 5.27 5.59
N PRO A 68 22.02 5.53 5.29
CA PRO A 68 21.56 5.62 3.93
C PRO A 68 21.52 7.09 3.50
N THR A 69 22.12 8.01 4.24
CA THR A 69 22.13 9.45 3.93
C THR A 69 22.68 9.71 2.54
N ASN A 70 23.69 8.97 2.11
CA ASN A 70 24.21 9.05 0.75
C ASN A 70 23.27 8.39 -0.28
N LEU A 71 22.59 7.30 0.07
CA LEU A 71 21.65 6.60 -0.82
C LEU A 71 20.33 7.36 -0.98
N VAL A 72 19.82 7.97 0.08
CA VAL A 72 18.59 8.77 0.10
C VAL A 72 18.86 10.13 -0.51
N ALA A 73 19.99 10.78 -0.23
CA ALA A 73 20.33 12.03 -0.92
C ALA A 73 20.65 11.80 -2.41
N ALA A 74 21.25 10.66 -2.77
CA ALA A 74 21.39 10.25 -4.16
C ALA A 74 20.02 9.92 -4.78
N ALA A 75 19.18 9.16 -4.09
CA ALA A 75 17.85 8.78 -4.57
C ALA A 75 16.85 9.94 -4.59
N GLU A 76 16.98 10.98 -3.77
CA GLU A 76 16.15 12.21 -3.83
C GLU A 76 16.60 13.09 -4.98
N ARG A 77 17.92 13.31 -5.13
CA ARG A 77 18.46 14.06 -6.29
C ARG A 77 18.21 13.35 -7.61
N GLU A 78 18.36 12.02 -7.62
CA GLU A 78 17.95 11.20 -8.75
C GLU A 78 16.44 11.22 -8.88
N ALA A 79 15.62 10.98 -7.85
CA ALA A 79 14.16 10.98 -7.99
C ALA A 79 13.61 12.31 -8.50
N ASP A 80 14.13 13.47 -8.08
CA ASP A 80 13.72 14.76 -8.64
C ASP A 80 14.22 14.94 -10.08
N ALA A 81 15.44 14.50 -10.39
CA ALA A 81 15.96 14.49 -11.76
C ALA A 81 15.28 13.44 -12.66
N LEU A 82 14.74 12.37 -12.08
CA LEU A 82 14.14 11.20 -12.70
C LEU A 82 12.62 11.36 -12.85
N ALA A 83 11.96 12.07 -11.94
CA ALA A 83 10.56 12.49 -12.05
C ALA A 83 10.40 13.60 -13.11
N LEU A 84 11.46 14.36 -13.40
CA LEU A 84 11.56 15.23 -14.58
C LEU A 84 12.28 14.57 -15.77
N SER A 85 12.70 13.31 -15.64
CA SER A 85 13.42 12.63 -16.71
C SER A 85 12.46 12.13 -17.77
N ARG A 86 12.54 12.78 -18.92
CA ARG A 86 11.95 12.35 -20.20
C ARG A 86 12.10 10.84 -20.46
N THR A 87 13.25 10.27 -20.11
CA THR A 87 13.55 8.86 -20.34
C THR A 87 12.65 7.95 -19.49
N ILE A 88 12.36 8.33 -18.25
CA ILE A 88 11.48 7.56 -17.37
C ILE A 88 10.04 7.67 -17.80
N ASP A 89 9.58 8.85 -18.20
CA ASP A 89 8.24 9.02 -18.74
C ASP A 89 8.00 8.16 -19.98
N LEU A 90 9.00 8.06 -20.86
CA LEU A 90 8.95 7.18 -22.04
C LEU A 90 9.01 5.69 -21.68
N ILE A 91 9.85 5.29 -20.70
CA ILE A 91 9.90 3.91 -20.21
C ILE A 91 8.56 3.53 -19.55
N ALA A 92 8.04 4.38 -18.66
CA ALA A 92 6.75 4.19 -18.00
C ALA A 92 5.62 4.12 -19.03
N ALA A 93 5.60 5.01 -20.03
CA ALA A 93 4.66 4.95 -21.14
C ALA A 93 4.74 3.62 -21.89
N GLY A 94 5.96 3.17 -22.24
CA GLY A 94 6.20 1.89 -22.89
C GLY A 94 5.68 0.71 -22.06
N VAL A 95 5.95 0.69 -20.76
CA VAL A 95 5.49 -0.35 -19.84
C VAL A 95 3.97 -0.35 -19.72
N PHE A 96 3.34 0.82 -19.52
CA PHE A 96 1.89 0.93 -19.39
C PHE A 96 1.16 0.54 -20.69
N LEU A 97 1.66 0.97 -21.85
CA LEU A 97 1.10 0.61 -23.15
C LEU A 97 1.31 -0.89 -23.46
N ALA A 98 2.49 -1.43 -23.18
CA ALA A 98 2.75 -2.86 -23.34
C ALA A 98 1.84 -3.70 -22.44
N ALA A 99 1.64 -3.27 -21.18
CA ALA A 99 0.71 -3.91 -20.26
C ALA A 99 -0.75 -3.82 -20.76
N ALA A 100 -1.18 -2.67 -21.29
CA ALA A 100 -2.50 -2.50 -21.87
C ALA A 100 -2.71 -3.45 -23.06
N ILE A 101 -1.74 -3.52 -23.98
CA ILE A 101 -1.76 -4.43 -25.13
C ILE A 101 -1.79 -5.89 -24.65
N ALA A 102 -0.97 -6.25 -23.66
CA ALA A 102 -0.95 -7.59 -23.10
C ALA A 102 -2.31 -7.98 -22.51
N VAL A 103 -2.99 -7.08 -21.80
CA VAL A 103 -4.34 -7.30 -21.25
C VAL A 103 -5.37 -7.47 -22.37
N VAL A 104 -5.29 -6.67 -23.44
CA VAL A 104 -6.16 -6.80 -24.62
C VAL A 104 -5.93 -8.14 -25.32
N ILE A 105 -4.68 -8.50 -25.60
CA ILE A 105 -4.31 -9.79 -26.20
C ILE A 105 -4.78 -10.95 -25.33
N TRP A 106 -4.59 -10.87 -24.01
CA TRP A 106 -5.04 -11.89 -23.08
C TRP A 106 -6.56 -12.08 -23.14
N ARG A 107 -7.32 -10.99 -23.19
CA ARG A 107 -8.77 -11.03 -23.32
C ARG A 107 -9.22 -11.62 -24.66
N LEU A 108 -8.56 -11.27 -25.76
CA LEU A 108 -8.87 -11.78 -27.10
C LEU A 108 -8.50 -13.27 -27.24
N ARG A 109 -7.40 -13.73 -26.63
CA ARG A 109 -6.94 -15.13 -26.67
C ARG A 109 -7.70 -16.03 -25.71
N VAL A 110 -8.23 -15.50 -24.62
CA VAL A 110 -8.96 -16.27 -23.61
C VAL A 110 -10.37 -15.70 -23.44
N PRO A 111 -11.31 -16.04 -24.35
CA PRO A 111 -12.72 -15.73 -24.18
C PRO A 111 -13.22 -16.27 -22.85
N ARG A 112 -14.01 -15.46 -22.16
CA ARG A 112 -14.52 -15.76 -20.82
C ARG A 112 -15.45 -16.97 -20.91
N ARG A 113 -14.92 -18.19 -20.69
CA ARG A 113 -15.76 -19.33 -20.33
C ARG A 113 -16.42 -18.96 -19.01
N ALA A 114 -17.75 -19.04 -18.94
CA ALA A 114 -18.48 -18.85 -17.70
C ALA A 114 -17.82 -19.76 -16.66
N ALA A 115 -17.10 -19.15 -15.72
CA ALA A 115 -16.49 -19.91 -14.64
C ALA A 115 -17.68 -20.48 -13.88
N SER A 116 -17.87 -21.80 -14.00
CA SER A 116 -18.76 -22.54 -13.11
C SER A 116 -18.42 -22.06 -11.70
N ALA A 117 -19.41 -21.50 -11.02
CA ALA A 117 -19.30 -20.99 -9.65
C ALA A 117 -19.06 -22.18 -8.71
N ARG A 118 -17.88 -22.80 -8.82
CA ARG A 118 -17.34 -23.61 -7.76
C ARG A 118 -16.97 -22.62 -6.68
N PRO A 119 -17.60 -22.68 -5.49
CA PRO A 119 -17.18 -21.84 -4.39
C PRO A 119 -15.71 -22.13 -4.20
N ALA A 120 -14.86 -21.12 -4.49
CA ALA A 120 -13.44 -21.21 -4.21
C ALA A 120 -13.35 -21.43 -2.70
N ARG A 121 -13.18 -22.69 -2.28
CA ARG A 121 -12.98 -23.05 -0.88
C ARG A 121 -11.87 -22.16 -0.41
N ALA A 122 -12.18 -21.26 0.52
CA ALA A 122 -11.25 -20.33 1.14
C ALA A 122 -10.24 -21.14 1.98
N ARG A 123 -9.34 -21.85 1.30
CA ARG A 123 -8.17 -22.51 1.89
C ARG A 123 -6.99 -21.53 1.96
N ALA A 124 -7.26 -20.23 1.99
CA ALA A 124 -6.23 -19.27 2.38
C ALA A 124 -5.96 -19.49 3.87
N HIS A 125 -4.82 -20.12 4.16
CA HIS A 125 -4.34 -20.28 5.53
C HIS A 125 -4.22 -18.88 6.16
N PRO A 126 -4.60 -18.69 7.44
CA PRO A 126 -4.50 -17.38 8.10
C PRO A 126 -3.11 -16.74 7.97
N GLY A 127 -2.04 -17.55 7.93
CA GLY A 127 -0.66 -17.11 7.74
C GLY A 127 -0.33 -16.53 6.36
N SER A 128 -1.14 -16.73 5.30
CA SER A 128 -0.89 -16.07 4.02
C SER A 128 -1.12 -14.55 4.10
N TYR A 129 -2.02 -14.11 4.98
CA TYR A 129 -2.28 -12.69 5.23
C TYR A 129 -1.10 -12.01 5.92
N PHE A 130 -0.32 -12.74 6.73
CA PHE A 130 0.92 -12.23 7.30
C PHE A 130 1.93 -11.86 6.21
N TRP A 131 2.16 -12.77 5.27
CA TRP A 131 3.07 -12.52 4.15
C TRP A 131 2.59 -11.40 3.23
N LEU A 132 1.27 -11.27 3.07
CA LEU A 132 0.69 -10.14 2.35
C LEU A 132 0.92 -8.80 3.07
N GLY A 133 0.69 -8.75 4.39
CA GLY A 133 0.98 -7.57 5.20
C GLY A 133 2.47 -7.20 5.18
N LEU A 134 3.34 -8.19 5.33
CA LEU A 134 4.79 -8.02 5.32
C LEU A 134 5.29 -7.52 3.96
N SER A 135 4.83 -8.12 2.86
CA SER A 135 5.25 -7.70 1.52
C SER A 135 4.76 -6.29 1.20
N CYS A 136 3.52 -5.94 1.53
CA CYS A 136 3.00 -4.59 1.34
C CYS A 136 3.71 -3.53 2.20
N SER A 137 4.28 -3.93 3.33
CA SER A 137 5.05 -3.06 4.23
C SER A 137 6.49 -2.83 3.77
N ILE A 138 7.01 -3.69 2.89
CA ILE A 138 8.40 -3.61 2.40
C ILE A 138 8.42 -3.11 0.95
N VAL A 139 7.51 -3.64 0.14
CA VAL A 139 7.37 -3.37 -1.28
C VAL A 139 6.35 -2.25 -1.47
N GLY A 140 6.85 -1.03 -1.64
CA GLY A 140 6.04 0.11 -2.04
C GLY A 140 6.90 1.31 -2.39
N PHE A 141 6.44 2.08 -3.37
CA PHE A 141 7.16 3.23 -3.89
C PHE A 141 7.37 4.31 -2.81
N THR A 142 6.36 4.52 -1.96
CA THR A 142 6.39 5.49 -0.86
C THR A 142 6.90 4.91 0.45
N THR A 143 7.03 3.58 0.55
CA THR A 143 7.37 2.88 1.80
C THR A 143 8.75 3.25 2.31
N LEU A 144 9.76 3.23 1.44
CA LEU A 144 11.14 3.55 1.80
C LEU A 144 11.28 5.00 2.31
N PRO A 145 10.83 6.04 1.58
CA PRO A 145 10.84 7.42 2.07
C PRO A 145 10.08 7.62 3.38
N ILE A 146 8.89 7.01 3.52
CA ILE A 146 8.08 7.11 4.74
C ILE A 146 8.81 6.47 5.93
N MET A 147 9.42 5.31 5.76
CA MET A 147 10.15 4.64 6.84
C MET A 147 11.45 5.35 7.20
N TYR A 148 12.14 5.94 6.21
CA TYR A 148 13.32 6.76 6.46
C TYR A 148 12.98 8.02 7.27
N THR A 149 11.96 8.77 6.85
CA THR A 149 11.49 9.96 7.56
C THR A 149 10.99 9.63 8.96
N THR A 150 10.27 8.51 9.12
CA THR A 150 9.86 7.97 10.42
C THR A 150 11.07 7.71 11.33
N GLY A 151 12.12 7.08 10.79
CA GLY A 151 13.37 6.84 11.52
C GLY A 151 14.07 8.13 11.93
N ARG A 152 14.07 9.15 11.07
CA ARG A 152 14.67 10.47 11.36
C ARG A 152 13.89 11.24 12.43
N VAL A 153 12.56 11.25 12.33
CA VAL A 153 11.68 11.92 13.30
C VAL A 153 11.79 11.26 14.67
N THR A 154 11.77 9.93 14.73
CA THR A 154 11.97 9.20 16.00
C THR A 154 13.38 9.37 16.55
N ALA A 155 14.41 9.47 15.71
CA ALA A 155 15.78 9.75 16.15
C ALA A 155 16.00 11.17 16.68
N GLY A 156 15.35 12.18 16.09
CA GLY A 156 15.48 13.57 16.50
C GLY A 156 14.67 13.97 17.74
N LEU A 157 13.87 13.04 18.29
CA LEU A 157 12.96 13.29 19.42
C LEU A 157 13.67 13.24 20.77
N SER A 158 14.53 12.25 20.99
CA SER A 158 15.26 12.04 22.23
C SER A 158 16.44 11.08 22.02
N ASP A 159 17.51 11.25 22.79
CA ASP A 159 18.65 10.33 22.83
C ASP A 159 18.32 9.01 23.56
N GLU A 160 17.32 9.04 24.44
CA GLU A 160 16.89 7.87 25.20
C GLU A 160 16.08 6.88 24.34
N VAL A 161 16.31 5.59 24.53
CA VAL A 161 15.68 4.53 23.71
C VAL A 161 14.17 4.43 23.96
N VAL A 162 13.74 4.58 25.21
CA VAL A 162 12.33 4.44 25.61
C VAL A 162 11.39 5.43 24.89
N PRO A 163 11.64 6.76 24.89
CA PRO A 163 10.80 7.71 24.18
C PRO A 163 10.76 7.47 22.67
N ARG A 164 11.84 6.97 22.07
CA ARG A 164 11.89 6.63 20.63
C ARG A 164 10.98 5.44 20.31
N ILE A 165 10.99 4.42 21.16
CA ILE A 165 10.10 3.27 21.05
C ILE A 165 8.64 3.71 21.19
N LEU A 166 8.33 4.57 22.17
CA LEU A 166 6.98 5.09 22.35
C LEU A 166 6.50 5.91 21.15
N ALA A 167 7.34 6.78 20.59
CA ALA A 167 7.02 7.52 19.38
C ALA A 167 6.79 6.60 18.18
N TYR A 168 7.63 5.57 18.00
CA TYR A 168 7.43 4.57 16.96
C TYR A 168 6.15 3.75 17.16
N ALA A 169 5.77 3.46 18.41
CA ALA A 169 4.50 2.81 18.70
C ALA A 169 3.30 3.65 18.24
N VAL A 170 3.36 4.99 18.35
CA VAL A 170 2.33 5.88 17.80
C VAL A 170 2.22 5.74 16.28
N PHE A 171 3.36 5.68 15.57
CA PHE A 171 3.37 5.40 14.12
C PHE A 171 2.72 4.05 13.80
N LEU A 172 3.06 2.98 14.51
CA LEU A 172 2.46 1.66 14.30
C LEU A 172 0.96 1.66 14.58
N LEU A 173 0.52 2.34 15.63
CA LEU A 173 -0.90 2.48 15.93
C LEU A 173 -1.64 3.20 14.80
N ALA A 174 -1.09 4.30 14.29
CA ALA A 174 -1.66 5.02 13.16
C ALA A 174 -1.69 4.19 11.86
N LEU A 175 -0.65 3.38 11.62
CA LEU A 175 -0.55 2.46 10.48
C LEU A 175 -1.64 1.38 10.51
N ILE A 176 -1.95 0.87 11.70
CA ILE A 176 -2.86 -0.27 11.90
C ILE A 176 -4.31 0.19 12.11
N ALA A 177 -4.51 1.39 12.65
CA ALA A 177 -5.80 1.99 12.97
C ALA A 177 -6.85 1.87 11.85
N PRO A 178 -6.57 2.21 10.57
CA PRO A 178 -7.61 2.13 9.54
C PRO A 178 -8.15 0.71 9.35
N PHE A 179 -7.30 -0.31 9.45
CA PHE A 179 -7.70 -1.71 9.31
C PHE A 179 -8.54 -2.20 10.49
N VAL A 180 -8.13 -1.84 11.71
CA VAL A 180 -8.87 -2.20 12.93
C VAL A 180 -10.20 -1.46 13.00
N MET A 181 -10.23 -0.18 12.65
CA MET A 181 -11.47 0.61 12.57
C MET A 181 -12.43 0.03 11.53
N LEU A 182 -11.93 -0.34 10.34
CA LEU A 182 -12.75 -0.95 9.31
C LEU A 182 -13.33 -2.31 9.75
N ALA A 183 -12.52 -3.15 10.37
CA ALA A 183 -12.97 -4.43 10.94
C ALA A 183 -14.01 -4.23 12.06
N GLY A 184 -13.79 -3.26 12.95
CA GLY A 184 -14.72 -2.91 14.02
C GLY A 184 -16.02 -2.29 13.51
N LEU A 185 -15.97 -1.49 12.45
CA LEU A 185 -17.15 -0.94 11.81
C LEU A 185 -18.00 -2.05 11.18
N TRP A 186 -17.35 -3.03 10.55
CA TRP A 186 -18.02 -4.19 9.95
C TRP A 186 -18.70 -5.10 10.97
N SER A 187 -18.10 -5.30 12.15
CA SER A 187 -18.71 -6.12 13.21
C SER A 187 -19.92 -5.44 13.86
N ARG A 188 -19.95 -4.09 13.88
CA ARG A 188 -21.05 -3.31 14.44
C ARG A 188 -22.19 -3.05 13.46
N LEU A 189 -21.95 -3.11 12.14
CA LEU A 189 -22.95 -2.83 11.10
C LEU A 189 -23.12 -4.01 10.13
N PRO A 190 -23.73 -5.14 10.57
CA PRO A 190 -23.86 -6.33 9.74
C PRO A 190 -24.76 -6.12 8.50
N GLY A 191 -25.71 -5.18 8.56
CA GLY A 191 -26.61 -4.87 7.43
C GLY A 191 -25.90 -4.20 6.25
N THR A 192 -25.06 -3.20 6.50
CA THR A 192 -24.25 -2.54 5.46
C THR A 192 -23.17 -3.48 4.94
N ALA A 193 -22.57 -4.29 5.82
CA ALA A 193 -21.63 -5.34 5.43
C ALA A 193 -22.27 -6.30 4.42
N ALA A 194 -23.47 -6.81 4.69
CA ALA A 194 -24.15 -7.74 3.78
C ALA A 194 -24.56 -7.10 2.44
N PHE A 195 -24.82 -5.80 2.40
CA PHE A 195 -25.12 -5.08 1.16
C PHE A 195 -23.85 -4.84 0.32
N VAL A 196 -22.77 -4.38 0.96
CA VAL A 196 -21.48 -4.16 0.31
C VAL A 196 -20.89 -5.46 -0.19
N SER A 197 -20.94 -6.55 0.57
CA SER A 197 -20.47 -7.88 0.12
C SER A 197 -21.25 -8.37 -1.09
N ARG A 198 -22.58 -8.22 -1.10
CA ARG A 198 -23.41 -8.58 -2.28
C ARG A 198 -23.07 -7.73 -3.51
N THR A 199 -22.78 -6.46 -3.30
CA THR A 199 -22.38 -5.55 -4.38
C THR A 199 -20.96 -5.88 -4.87
N TYR A 200 -20.04 -6.19 -3.95
CA TYR A 200 -18.68 -6.60 -4.25
C TYR A 200 -18.63 -7.92 -5.01
N ASP A 201 -19.43 -8.93 -4.64
CA ASP A 201 -19.54 -10.18 -5.40
C ASP A 201 -20.08 -9.94 -6.82
N ARG A 202 -21.08 -9.07 -6.99
CA ARG A 202 -21.54 -8.69 -8.33
C ARG A 202 -20.45 -7.98 -9.12
N LEU A 203 -19.73 -7.09 -8.47
CA LEU A 203 -18.66 -6.31 -9.06
C LEU A 203 -17.48 -7.21 -9.45
N ILE A 204 -16.96 -8.08 -8.60
CA ILE A 204 -15.76 -8.90 -8.88
C ILE A 204 -15.96 -9.88 -10.05
N HIS A 205 -17.22 -10.21 -10.35
CA HIS A 205 -17.60 -11.01 -11.51
C HIS A 205 -17.76 -10.21 -12.80
N LEU A 206 -17.70 -8.87 -12.78
CA LEU A 206 -17.62 -8.06 -14.00
C LEU A 206 -16.26 -8.21 -14.67
N ASP A 207 -16.25 -8.08 -16.00
CA ASP A 207 -15.00 -8.16 -16.77
C ASP A 207 -14.29 -6.81 -16.76
N TYR A 208 -13.49 -6.56 -15.72
CA TYR A 208 -12.69 -5.33 -15.61
C TYR A 208 -11.49 -5.30 -16.56
N ARG A 209 -11.27 -6.32 -17.41
CA ARG A 209 -10.11 -6.32 -18.32
C ARG A 209 -10.12 -5.09 -19.25
N TRP A 210 -11.30 -4.65 -19.67
CA TRP A 210 -11.44 -3.41 -20.47
C TRP A 210 -11.16 -2.15 -19.68
N THR A 211 -11.64 -2.06 -18.43
CA THR A 211 -11.34 -0.91 -17.58
C THR A 211 -9.86 -0.86 -17.22
N TYR A 212 -9.22 -2.00 -16.93
CA TYR A 212 -7.78 -2.07 -16.71
C TYR A 212 -7.00 -1.68 -17.97
N ALA A 213 -7.37 -2.20 -19.15
CA ALA A 213 -6.73 -1.83 -20.40
C ALA A 213 -6.90 -0.34 -20.71
N ALA A 214 -8.09 0.23 -20.48
CA ALA A 214 -8.35 1.65 -20.69
C ALA A 214 -7.55 2.52 -19.72
N VAL A 215 -7.52 2.19 -18.43
CA VAL A 215 -6.74 2.93 -17.41
C VAL A 215 -5.25 2.86 -17.73
N LEU A 216 -4.72 1.68 -18.07
CA LEU A 216 -3.33 1.50 -18.47
C LEU A 216 -3.00 2.26 -19.76
N ALA A 217 -3.90 2.25 -20.74
CA ALA A 217 -3.72 3.01 -21.98
C ALA A 217 -3.72 4.51 -21.73
N VAL A 218 -4.66 5.03 -20.94
CA VAL A 218 -4.71 6.46 -20.56
C VAL A 218 -3.45 6.85 -19.79
N ALA A 219 -3.04 6.06 -18.79
CA ALA A 219 -1.80 6.32 -18.05
C ALA A 219 -0.58 6.33 -18.97
N GLY A 220 -0.49 5.36 -19.89
CA GLY A 220 0.56 5.31 -20.90
C GLY A 220 0.57 6.51 -21.84
N ILE A 221 -0.60 6.96 -22.30
CA ILE A 221 -0.73 8.14 -23.16
C ILE A 221 -0.33 9.42 -22.40
N VAL A 222 -0.73 9.55 -21.14
CA VAL A 222 -0.37 10.70 -20.30
C VAL A 222 1.13 10.76 -20.08
N CYS A 223 1.76 9.65 -19.67
CA CYS A 223 3.22 9.57 -19.54
C CYS A 223 3.93 9.86 -20.87
N LEU A 224 3.41 9.34 -21.99
CA LEU A 224 3.96 9.61 -23.32
C LEU A 224 3.83 11.10 -23.69
N GLY A 225 2.71 11.73 -23.33
CA GLY A 225 2.49 13.16 -23.48
C GLY A 225 3.51 13.99 -22.70
N PHE A 226 3.74 13.68 -21.43
CA PHE A 226 4.78 14.34 -20.63
C PHE A 226 6.18 14.12 -21.22
N GLY A 227 6.53 12.89 -21.59
CA GLY A 227 7.83 12.57 -22.21
C GLY A 227 8.05 13.19 -23.60
N LEU A 228 6.98 13.62 -24.31
CA LEU A 228 7.09 14.31 -25.60
C LEU A 228 7.01 15.84 -25.48
N LEU A 229 6.16 16.37 -24.58
CA LEU A 229 5.87 17.81 -24.45
C LEU A 229 6.82 18.53 -23.50
N ALA A 230 7.33 17.87 -22.45
CA ALA A 230 8.32 18.46 -21.54
C ALA A 230 9.74 18.56 -22.16
N GLY A 231 9.88 18.20 -23.45
CA GLY A 231 11.11 18.28 -24.22
C GLY A 231 11.22 19.49 -25.15
N GLN A 232 10.33 20.48 -25.05
CA GLN A 232 10.46 21.82 -25.65
C GLN A 232 10.73 22.86 -24.56
#